data_AF-A0A9D9CYW1-F1
#
_entry.id   AF-A0A9D9CYW1-F1
#
_cell.length_a   1.000
_cell.length_b   1.000
_cell.length_c   1.000
_cell.angle_alpha   90.00
_cell.angle_beta   90.00
_cell.angle_gamma   90.00
#
_symmetry.space_group_name_H-M   'P 1'
#
loop_
_entity.id
_entity.type
_entity.pdbx_description
1 polymer ?
#
loop_
_entity_poly.entity_id
_entity_poly.type
_entity_poly.pdbx_seq_one_letter_code
_entity_poly.pdbx_strand_id
1 'polypeptide(L)'
;MDFTVKTLGECRIKTPLHLSKVKGDGIYDFVEDGERVLYSSSLREVMNSVKNGENLVSFEKPGPKELIYFEPAKTKVAIVTCGGLCPGLNNVIRGLVTHLYNRYGVTNIVGVQYGYAGLNPDLQIPFIDLNPDLVDDIHKDGGSMLASSRGQQPYEIIVDTLERN
;
A
#
# COMPACT_ATOMS: atom_id res chain seq x y z
N MET A 1 8.91 -21.88 -6.52
CA MET A 1 8.64 -20.43 -6.71
C MET A 1 8.56 -19.82 -5.32
N ASP A 2 9.30 -18.76 -5.06
CA ASP A 2 9.30 -18.09 -3.75
C ASP A 2 8.34 -16.89 -3.79
N PHE A 3 7.35 -16.91 -2.88
CA PHE A 3 6.33 -15.88 -2.72
C PHE A 3 6.40 -15.23 -1.33
N THR A 4 7.61 -15.18 -0.78
CA THR A 4 7.88 -14.49 0.49
C THR A 4 7.95 -12.98 0.24
N VAL A 5 7.15 -12.22 0.98
CA VAL A 5 7.18 -10.75 0.93
C VAL A 5 8.34 -10.26 1.80
N LYS A 6 9.15 -9.34 1.28
CA LYS A 6 10.24 -8.72 2.05
C LYS A 6 9.67 -7.79 3.11
N THR A 7 10.30 -7.76 4.28
CA THR A 7 9.95 -6.84 5.37
C THR A 7 11.08 -5.82 5.58
N LEU A 8 10.74 -4.68 6.17
CA LEU A 8 11.72 -3.63 6.52
C LEU A 8 12.44 -3.90 7.86
N GLY A 9 11.92 -4.85 8.63
CA GLY A 9 12.42 -5.19 9.96
C GLY A 9 11.28 -5.68 10.85
N GLU A 10 11.54 -5.70 12.16
CA GLU A 10 10.57 -6.13 13.16
C GLU A 10 9.48 -5.06 13.39
N CYS A 11 8.21 -5.45 13.32
CA CYS A 11 7.08 -4.59 13.64
C CYS A 11 6.89 -4.50 15.15
N ARG A 12 7.06 -3.31 15.73
CA ARG A 12 6.99 -3.09 17.20
C ARG A 12 5.96 -2.05 17.63
N ILE A 13 5.41 -1.29 16.68
CA ILE A 13 4.46 -0.22 16.98
C ILE A 13 3.05 -0.81 17.01
N LYS A 14 2.30 -0.58 18.09
CA LYS A 14 0.90 -0.99 18.13
C LYS A 14 0.09 -0.14 17.14
N THR A 15 -0.68 -0.82 16.30
CA THR A 15 -1.58 -0.15 15.35
C THR A 15 -2.63 0.69 16.08
N PRO A 16 -3.05 1.85 15.51
CA PRO A 16 -4.17 2.62 16.05
C PRO A 16 -5.54 1.98 15.74
N LEU A 17 -5.57 0.89 14.96
CA LEU A 17 -6.81 0.21 14.62
C LEU A 17 -7.38 -0.56 15.84
N HIS A 18 -8.66 -0.36 16.11
CA HIS A 18 -9.41 -1.10 17.12
C HIS A 18 -10.06 -2.35 16.51
N LEU A 19 -9.24 -3.38 16.29
CA LEU A 19 -9.67 -4.68 15.76
C LEU A 19 -9.49 -5.79 16.80
N SER A 20 -10.07 -6.96 16.53
CA SER A 20 -10.05 -8.11 17.43
C SER A 20 -9.03 -9.18 17.01
N LYS A 21 -8.82 -10.14 17.92
CA LYS A 21 -8.19 -11.43 17.66
C LYS A 21 -9.14 -12.59 17.93
N VAL A 22 -10.37 -12.30 18.36
CA VAL A 22 -11.34 -13.28 18.83
C VAL A 22 -12.40 -13.46 17.74
N LYS A 23 -12.32 -14.60 17.05
CA LYS A 23 -13.27 -14.93 15.99
C LYS A 23 -14.70 -14.97 16.52
N GLY A 24 -15.60 -14.29 15.81
CA GLY A 24 -17.04 -14.36 16.06
C GLY A 24 -17.55 -13.43 17.17
N ASP A 25 -16.74 -12.48 17.64
CA ASP A 25 -17.14 -11.47 18.61
C ASP A 25 -17.89 -10.26 17.97
N GLY A 26 -18.02 -10.24 16.64
CA GLY A 26 -18.67 -9.18 15.88
C GLY A 26 -17.77 -8.00 15.53
N ILE A 27 -16.48 -8.06 15.88
CA ILE A 27 -15.45 -7.08 15.51
C ILE A 27 -14.59 -7.70 14.39
N TYR A 28 -14.08 -6.87 13.48
CA TYR A 28 -13.16 -7.34 12.45
C TYR A 28 -11.84 -7.78 13.08
N ASP A 29 -11.28 -8.90 12.60
CA ASP A 29 -10.04 -9.46 13.13
C ASP A 29 -8.78 -8.90 12.45
N PHE A 30 -7.68 -8.88 13.19
CA PHE A 30 -6.34 -8.78 12.63
C PHE A 30 -5.96 -10.03 11.84
N VAL A 31 -5.11 -9.86 10.83
CA VAL A 31 -4.46 -10.97 10.13
C VAL A 31 -3.22 -11.40 10.92
N GLU A 32 -3.16 -12.66 11.32
CA GLU A 32 -2.03 -13.20 12.08
C GLU A 32 -0.75 -13.27 11.23
N ASP A 33 0.40 -13.18 11.89
CA ASP A 33 1.69 -13.32 11.22
C ASP A 33 1.90 -14.76 10.74
N GLY A 34 2.31 -14.89 9.48
CA GLY A 34 2.40 -16.18 8.82
C GLY A 34 1.07 -16.75 8.31
N GLU A 35 -0.06 -16.04 8.41
CA GLU A 35 -1.29 -16.47 7.74
C GLU A 35 -1.12 -16.42 6.21
N ARG A 36 -1.38 -17.55 5.54
CA ARG A 36 -1.13 -17.72 4.11
C ARG A 36 -2.33 -18.35 3.39
N VAL A 37 -2.44 -18.05 2.10
CA VAL A 37 -3.46 -18.59 1.20
C VAL A 37 -2.78 -19.49 0.17
N LEU A 38 -3.29 -20.71 0.00
CA LEU A 38 -2.74 -21.65 -0.98
C LEU A 38 -2.83 -21.10 -2.41
N TYR A 39 -1.78 -21.31 -3.18
CA TYR A 39 -1.75 -20.95 -4.61
C TYR A 39 -2.71 -21.82 -5.43
N SER A 40 -2.66 -23.13 -5.21
CA SER A 40 -3.57 -24.06 -5.88
C SER A 40 -4.83 -24.26 -5.04
N SER A 41 -5.99 -24.10 -5.67
CA SER A 41 -7.30 -24.47 -5.11
C SER A 41 -7.66 -25.93 -5.38
N SER A 42 -6.85 -26.65 -6.16
CA SER A 42 -7.06 -28.06 -6.48
C SER A 42 -6.62 -28.95 -5.32
N LEU A 43 -7.60 -29.54 -4.62
CA LEU A 43 -7.33 -30.48 -3.52
C LEU A 43 -6.41 -31.62 -3.96
N ARG A 44 -6.57 -32.13 -5.19
CA ARG A 44 -5.74 -33.22 -5.71
C ARG A 44 -4.28 -32.81 -5.84
N GLU A 45 -4.01 -31.61 -6.34
CA GLU A 45 -2.64 -31.09 -6.47
C GLU A 45 -2.00 -30.87 -5.10
N VAL A 46 -2.73 -30.21 -4.19
CA VAL A 46 -2.27 -29.99 -2.81
C VAL A 46 -1.93 -31.31 -2.13
N MET A 47 -2.82 -32.30 -2.21
CA MET A 47 -2.60 -33.62 -1.61
C MET A 47 -1.42 -34.37 -2.25
N ASN A 48 -1.19 -34.23 -3.56
CA ASN A 48 -0.04 -34.85 -4.21
C ASN A 48 1.28 -34.22 -3.75
N SER A 49 1.36 -32.89 -3.69
CA SER A 49 2.55 -32.21 -3.17
C SER A 49 2.82 -32.59 -1.71
N VAL A 50 1.79 -32.66 -0.87
CA VAL A 50 1.94 -33.15 0.52
C VAL A 50 2.48 -34.58 0.55
N LYS A 51 1.93 -35.49 -0.27
CA LYS A 51 2.38 -36.89 -0.32
C LYS A 51 3.83 -37.02 -0.80
N ASN A 52 4.25 -36.16 -1.72
CA ASN A 52 5.61 -36.14 -2.26
C ASN A 52 6.61 -35.42 -1.34
N GLY A 53 6.17 -34.85 -0.22
CA GLY A 53 7.02 -34.04 0.67
C GLY A 53 7.45 -32.72 0.04
N GLU A 54 6.71 -32.23 -0.95
CA GLU A 54 6.96 -30.94 -1.59
C GLU A 54 6.37 -29.80 -0.76
N ASN A 55 7.03 -28.63 -0.80
CA ASN A 55 6.51 -27.43 -0.15
C ASN A 55 5.25 -26.92 -0.85
N LEU A 56 4.24 -26.56 -0.06
CA LEU A 56 3.02 -25.96 -0.58
C LEU A 56 3.25 -24.50 -0.97
N VAL A 57 3.03 -24.23 -2.25
CA VAL A 57 3.06 -22.86 -2.78
C VAL A 57 1.88 -22.08 -2.24
N SER A 58 2.15 -20.90 -1.69
CA SER A 58 1.13 -20.06 -1.04
C SER A 58 1.54 -18.58 -1.09
N PHE A 59 0.56 -17.70 -0.96
CA PHE A 59 0.74 -16.25 -0.83
C PHE A 59 0.54 -15.81 0.62
N GLU A 60 1.22 -14.74 1.02
CA GLU A 60 0.89 -14.06 2.27
C GLU A 60 -0.52 -13.47 2.20
N LYS A 61 -1.33 -13.65 3.25
CA LYS A 61 -2.66 -13.06 3.32
C LYS A 61 -2.53 -11.57 3.67
N PRO A 62 -3.02 -10.64 2.84
CA PRO A 62 -2.99 -9.23 3.18
C PRO A 62 -4.08 -8.91 4.21
N GLY A 63 -3.81 -7.91 5.06
CA GLY A 63 -4.81 -7.35 5.97
C GLY A 63 -4.17 -6.58 7.12
N PRO A 64 -5.01 -6.01 8.02
CA PRO A 64 -4.52 -5.21 9.11
C PRO A 64 -3.75 -6.07 10.12
N LYS A 65 -2.60 -5.54 10.57
CA LYS A 65 -1.74 -6.16 11.57
C LYS A 65 -1.87 -5.44 12.90
N GLU A 66 -1.76 -6.18 14.00
CA GLU A 66 -1.75 -5.58 15.35
C GLU A 66 -0.49 -4.74 15.57
N LEU A 67 0.65 -5.22 15.06
CA LEU A 67 1.93 -4.53 15.12
C LEU A 67 2.34 -4.07 13.72
N ILE A 68 2.75 -2.81 13.62
CA ILE A 68 3.22 -2.17 12.40
C ILE A 68 4.66 -1.66 12.56
N TYR A 69 5.34 -1.45 11.45
CA TYR A 69 6.73 -1.00 11.42
C TYR A 69 6.86 0.52 11.65
N PHE A 70 6.04 1.31 10.95
CA PHE A 70 6.09 2.76 11.00
C PHE A 70 5.18 3.32 12.10
N GLU A 71 5.64 4.34 12.82
CA GLU A 71 4.83 5.12 13.74
C GLU A 71 3.99 6.15 12.95
N PRO A 72 2.65 6.05 12.94
CA PRO A 72 1.83 6.83 12.01
C PRO A 72 2.03 8.35 12.11
N ALA A 73 2.14 8.88 13.33
CA ALA A 73 2.32 10.32 13.59
C ALA A 73 3.66 10.88 13.06
N LYS A 74 4.66 10.03 12.82
CA LYS A 74 5.97 10.41 12.28
C LYS A 74 6.15 10.00 10.82
N THR A 75 5.13 9.38 10.22
CA THR A 75 5.22 8.84 8.88
C THR A 75 4.81 9.91 7.87
N LYS A 76 5.63 10.08 6.82
CA LYS A 76 5.26 10.80 5.62
C LYS A 76 4.97 9.81 4.50
N VAL A 77 3.89 10.04 3.75
CA VAL A 77 3.48 9.16 2.65
C VAL A 77 3.42 9.95 1.35
N ALA A 78 4.11 9.47 0.32
CA ALA A 78 3.99 9.96 -1.04
C ALA A 78 3.13 9.01 -1.89
N ILE A 79 2.13 9.56 -2.60
CA ILE A 79 1.27 8.82 -3.52
C ILE A 79 1.60 9.27 -4.95
N VAL A 80 1.85 8.33 -5.84
CA VAL A 80 2.17 8.59 -7.25
C VAL A 80 1.38 7.63 -8.15
N THR A 81 0.87 8.14 -9.28
CA THR A 81 0.27 7.32 -10.34
C THR A 81 1.10 7.41 -11.61
N CYS A 82 1.57 6.25 -12.11
CA CYS A 82 2.49 6.14 -13.25
C CYS A 82 1.87 5.32 -14.40
N GLY A 83 2.31 5.57 -15.63
CA GLY A 83 1.93 4.79 -16.80
C GLY A 83 0.60 5.23 -17.44
N GLY A 84 -0.14 4.27 -17.99
CA GLY A 84 -1.44 4.54 -18.62
C GLY A 84 -2.54 4.75 -17.57
N LEU A 85 -3.50 5.63 -17.90
CA LEU A 85 -4.67 5.82 -17.05
C LEU A 85 -5.61 4.62 -17.16
N CYS A 86 -6.18 4.23 -16.03
CA CYS A 86 -7.16 3.16 -15.89
C CYS A 86 -8.31 3.67 -15.00
N PRO A 87 -9.58 3.27 -15.25
CA PRO A 87 -10.67 3.59 -14.35
C PRO A 87 -10.35 3.15 -12.90
N GLY A 88 -10.64 4.04 -11.94
CA GLY A 88 -10.47 3.75 -10.51
C GLY A 88 -9.22 4.32 -9.84
N LEU A 89 -8.30 4.96 -10.56
CA LEU A 89 -7.11 5.57 -9.93
C LEU A 89 -7.49 6.61 -8.87
N ASN A 90 -8.47 7.46 -9.16
CA ASN A 90 -9.01 8.40 -8.18
C ASN A 90 -9.67 7.71 -6.97
N ASN A 91 -10.36 6.58 -7.16
CA ASN A 91 -10.88 5.79 -6.05
C ASN A 91 -9.77 5.25 -5.14
N VAL A 92 -8.65 4.81 -5.74
CA VAL A 92 -7.47 4.33 -4.99
C VAL A 92 -6.84 5.47 -4.21
N ILE A 93 -6.61 6.64 -4.83
CA ILE A 93 -6.02 7.81 -4.16
C ILE A 93 -6.90 8.24 -2.99
N ARG A 94 -8.21 8.42 -3.22
CA ARG A 94 -9.17 8.78 -2.16
C ARG A 94 -9.17 7.76 -1.02
N GLY A 95 -9.21 6.47 -1.35
CA GLY A 95 -9.22 5.39 -0.38
C GLY A 95 -7.96 5.38 0.49
N LEU A 96 -6.79 5.54 -0.12
CA LEU A 96 -5.51 5.63 0.59
C LEU A 96 -5.48 6.84 1.52
N VAL A 97 -5.74 8.04 1.01
CA VAL A 97 -5.69 9.28 1.80
C VAL A 97 -6.68 9.23 2.97
N THR A 98 -7.92 8.82 2.71
CA THR A 98 -8.95 8.70 3.75
C THR A 98 -8.56 7.69 4.82
N HIS A 99 -8.01 6.53 4.43
CA HIS A 99 -7.63 5.49 5.38
C HIS A 99 -6.39 5.87 6.20
N LEU A 100 -5.36 6.40 5.56
CA LEU A 100 -4.15 6.90 6.21
C LEU A 100 -4.49 7.99 7.23
N TYR A 101 -5.31 8.96 6.84
CA TYR A 101 -5.68 10.08 7.70
C TYR A 101 -6.62 9.65 8.82
N ASN A 102 -7.78 9.06 8.51
CA ASN A 102 -8.84 8.83 9.50
C ASN A 102 -8.62 7.58 10.35
N ARG A 103 -7.92 6.56 9.83
CA ARG A 103 -7.75 5.27 10.54
C ARG A 103 -6.37 5.12 11.16
N TYR A 104 -5.35 5.61 10.48
CA TYR A 104 -3.98 5.55 10.97
C TYR A 104 -3.48 6.85 11.62
N GLY A 105 -4.13 7.99 11.39
CA GLY A 105 -3.68 9.29 11.92
C GLY A 105 -2.46 9.85 11.20
N VAL A 106 -2.17 9.39 9.98
CA VAL A 106 -1.10 9.94 9.14
C VAL A 106 -1.60 11.23 8.48
N THR A 107 -1.02 12.37 8.85
CA THR A 107 -1.46 13.68 8.34
C THR A 107 -0.52 14.29 7.30
N ASN A 108 0.71 13.76 7.18
CA ASN A 108 1.68 14.22 6.18
C ASN A 108 1.62 13.31 4.95
N ILE A 109 0.67 13.60 4.06
CA ILE A 109 0.43 12.83 2.83
C ILE A 109 0.61 13.77 1.64
N VAL A 110 1.48 13.41 0.71
CA VAL A 110 1.78 14.21 -0.48
C VAL A 110 1.47 13.44 -1.76
N GLY A 111 0.93 14.15 -2.75
CA GLY A 111 0.66 13.66 -4.09
C GLY A 111 1.76 14.10 -5.06
N VAL A 112 2.42 13.14 -5.68
CA VAL A 112 3.44 13.35 -6.71
C VAL A 112 2.75 13.42 -8.06
N GLN A 113 2.85 14.57 -8.72
CA GLN A 113 2.18 14.80 -10.00
C GLN A 113 2.97 14.22 -11.18
N TYR A 114 2.27 13.82 -12.24
CA TYR A 114 2.85 13.35 -13.50
C TYR A 114 3.80 12.16 -13.35
N GLY A 115 3.44 11.16 -12.54
CA GLY A 115 4.23 9.94 -12.38
C GLY A 115 5.63 10.20 -11.82
N TYR A 116 6.63 9.44 -12.27
CA TYR A 116 8.01 9.63 -11.80
C TYR A 116 8.60 10.99 -12.18
N ALA A 117 8.10 11.65 -13.23
CA ALA A 117 8.55 12.99 -13.60
C ALA A 117 8.36 14.00 -12.45
N GLY A 118 7.31 13.86 -11.63
CA GLY A 118 7.11 14.70 -10.45
C GLY A 118 8.20 14.56 -9.39
N LEU A 119 8.98 13.47 -9.39
CA LEU A 119 10.11 13.27 -8.47
C LEU A 119 11.42 13.82 -9.03
N ASN A 120 11.44 14.35 -10.24
CA ASN A 120 12.62 15.01 -10.79
C ASN A 120 12.58 16.52 -10.43
N PRO A 121 13.50 17.00 -9.57
CA PRO A 121 13.50 18.40 -9.13
C PRO A 121 13.76 19.39 -10.27
N ASP A 122 14.42 18.95 -11.35
CA ASP A 122 14.69 19.81 -12.52
C ASP A 122 13.41 20.21 -13.26
N LEU A 123 12.35 19.40 -13.14
CA LEU A 123 11.05 19.70 -13.75
C LEU A 123 10.21 20.67 -12.90
N GLN A 124 10.64 20.97 -11.66
CA GLN A 124 10.02 21.94 -10.76
C GLN A 124 8.50 21.73 -10.56
N ILE A 125 8.07 20.47 -10.59
CA ILE A 125 6.68 20.08 -10.39
C ILE A 125 6.43 20.01 -8.88
N PRO A 126 5.55 20.84 -8.30
CA PRO A 126 5.31 20.83 -6.86
C PRO A 126 4.54 19.57 -6.44
N PHE A 127 4.75 19.13 -5.21
CA PHE A 127 3.88 18.14 -4.58
C PHE A 127 2.57 18.79 -4.15
N ILE A 128 1.51 17.99 -4.09
CA ILE A 128 0.19 18.41 -3.60
C ILE A 128 -0.01 17.85 -2.20
N ASP A 129 -0.31 18.68 -1.21
CA ASP A 129 -0.70 18.19 0.10
C ASP A 129 -2.08 17.54 0.02
N LEU A 130 -2.14 16.23 0.29
CA LEU A 130 -3.37 15.44 0.21
C LEU A 130 -4.02 15.32 1.59
N ASN A 131 -5.31 15.61 1.65
CA ASN A 131 -6.15 15.44 2.83
C ASN A 131 -7.55 14.94 2.42
N PRO A 132 -8.36 14.43 3.36
CA PRO A 132 -9.69 13.89 3.05
C PRO A 132 -10.60 14.85 2.29
N ASP A 133 -10.55 16.15 2.62
CA ASP A 133 -11.40 17.17 2.00
C ASP A 133 -11.03 17.38 0.53
N LEU A 134 -9.73 17.44 0.21
CA LEU A 134 -9.24 17.61 -1.15
C LEU A 134 -9.59 16.42 -2.04
N VAL A 135 -9.60 15.21 -1.50
CA VAL A 135 -9.86 13.98 -2.27
C VAL A 135 -11.31 13.53 -2.21
N ASP A 136 -12.22 14.29 -1.60
CA ASP A 136 -13.55 13.76 -1.29
C ASP A 136 -14.32 13.36 -2.56
N ASP A 137 -14.26 14.18 -3.59
CA ASP A 137 -15.09 14.00 -4.80
C ASP A 137 -14.37 13.47 -6.03
N ILE A 138 -13.04 13.31 -5.98
CA ILE A 138 -12.24 12.90 -7.16
C ILE A 138 -12.68 11.54 -7.75
N HIS A 139 -13.28 10.68 -6.93
CA HIS A 139 -13.77 9.35 -7.34
C HIS A 139 -14.94 9.42 -8.35
N LYS A 140 -15.56 10.60 -8.50
CA LYS A 140 -16.59 10.88 -9.51
C LYS A 140 -15.98 11.18 -10.88
N ASP A 141 -14.69 11.49 -10.92
CA ASP A 141 -13.96 11.86 -12.14
C ASP A 141 -13.10 10.71 -12.66
N GLY A 142 -13.00 10.62 -13.99
CA GLY A 142 -12.09 9.72 -14.67
C GLY A 142 -10.62 10.18 -14.57
N GLY A 143 -9.70 9.25 -14.85
CA GLY A 143 -8.26 9.54 -14.82
C GLY A 143 -7.68 9.54 -13.41
N SER A 144 -6.69 10.41 -13.18
CA SER A 144 -6.00 10.59 -11.91
C SER A 144 -5.85 12.08 -11.62
N MET A 145 -6.23 12.52 -10.41
CA MET A 145 -6.02 13.91 -9.95
C MET A 145 -4.54 14.30 -9.93
N LEU A 146 -3.63 13.32 -9.84
CA LEU A 146 -2.18 13.53 -9.86
C LEU A 146 -1.61 13.48 -11.28
N ALA A 147 -2.47 13.37 -12.31
CA ALA A 147 -2.07 13.02 -13.67
C ALA A 147 -1.24 11.73 -13.73
N SER A 148 -0.65 11.43 -14.87
CA SER A 148 0.28 10.31 -15.02
C SER A 148 1.26 10.61 -16.15
N SER A 149 2.44 10.02 -16.10
CA SER A 149 3.41 10.08 -17.20
C SER A 149 4.01 8.71 -17.49
N ARG A 150 4.62 8.61 -18.67
CA ARG A 150 5.50 7.50 -19.07
C ARG A 150 6.93 8.01 -19.10
N GLY A 151 7.88 7.12 -18.88
CA GLY A 151 9.31 7.44 -18.88
C GLY A 151 9.92 7.16 -17.52
N GLN A 152 11.17 6.71 -17.56
CA GLN A 152 11.95 6.47 -16.37
C GLN A 152 12.60 7.78 -15.93
N GLN A 153 12.76 7.96 -14.61
CA GLN A 153 13.71 8.92 -14.05
C GLN A 153 14.87 8.13 -13.44
N PRO A 154 16.08 8.70 -13.36
CA PRO A 154 17.19 8.07 -12.66
C PRO A 154 16.82 7.72 -11.22
N TYR A 155 17.19 6.51 -10.78
CA TYR A 155 16.82 6.01 -9.44
C TYR A 155 17.44 6.86 -8.33
N GLU A 156 18.67 7.33 -8.52
CA GLU A 156 19.36 8.25 -7.61
C GLU A 156 18.53 9.51 -7.37
N ILE A 157 18.03 10.12 -8.44
CA ILE A 157 17.21 11.33 -8.35
C ILE A 157 15.90 11.04 -7.61
N ILE A 158 15.24 9.92 -7.88
CA ILE A 158 14.01 9.53 -7.17
C ILE A 158 14.27 9.38 -5.67
N VAL A 159 15.32 8.64 -5.30
CA VAL A 159 15.64 8.35 -3.89
C VAL A 159 16.05 9.62 -3.16
N ASP A 160 16.93 10.43 -3.76
CA ASP A 160 17.35 11.72 -3.20
C ASP A 160 16.16 12.66 -2.99
N THR A 161 15.22 12.72 -3.94
CA THR A 161 14.01 13.53 -3.80
C THR A 161 13.13 13.02 -2.66
N LEU A 162 12.97 11.71 -2.50
CA LEU A 162 12.20 11.13 -1.39
C LEU A 162 12.87 11.34 -0.03
N GLU A 163 14.19 11.32 0.05
CA GLU A 163 14.93 11.58 1.30
C GLU A 163 14.84 13.05 1.73
N ARG A 164 14.87 13.98 0.79
CA ARG A 164 14.82 15.43 1.07
C ARG A 164 13.44 15.96 1.45
N ASN A 165 12.37 15.18 1.21
CA ASN A 165 10.98 15.60 1.38
C ASN A 165 10.30 14.82 2.48
#